data_AF-L9Y3C9-F1
#
_entry.id   AF-L9Y3C9-F1
#
_cell.length_a   1.000
_cell.length_b   1.000
_cell.length_c   1.000
_cell.angle_alpha   90.00
_cell.angle_beta   90.00
_cell.angle_gamma   90.00
#
_symmetry.space_group_name_H-M   'P 1'
#
loop_
_entity.id
_entity.type
_entity.pdbx_description
1 polymer ?
#
loop_
_entity_poly.entity_id
_entity_poly.type
_entity_poly.pdbx_seq_one_letter_code
_entity_poly.pdbx_strand_id
1 'polypeptide(L)'
;MITTRCDDVVEDTYHVRVLTIHASKGAEATDDCCFDGITGEIAREMDRSDETRQNEARTWYVGLSRASERLHLMYDAFPGAIDHLPGNLAPQAAASARRQASEAMTDGGADDR
;
A
#
# COMPACT_ATOMS: atom_id res chain seq x y z
N MET A 1 9.14 -24.16 -36.72
CA MET A 1 9.06 -22.71 -36.46
C MET A 1 7.61 -22.44 -36.08
N ILE A 2 7.32 -22.35 -34.79
CA ILE A 2 5.95 -22.16 -34.28
C ILE A 2 5.72 -20.66 -34.24
N THR A 3 4.90 -20.16 -35.17
CA THR A 3 4.37 -18.80 -35.13
C THR A 3 3.18 -18.81 -34.18
N THR A 4 3.41 -18.45 -32.93
CA THR A 4 2.31 -18.16 -31.99
C THR A 4 1.60 -16.91 -32.50
N ARG A 5 0.30 -17.06 -32.75
CA ARG A 5 -0.62 -16.02 -33.23
C ARG A 5 -0.97 -15.14 -32.03
N CYS A 6 -1.03 -13.82 -32.17
CA CYS A 6 -1.45 -12.91 -31.08
C CYS A 6 -2.93 -13.07 -30.64
N ASP A 7 -3.60 -14.15 -31.05
CA ASP A 7 -5.00 -14.48 -30.77
C ASP A 7 -5.15 -15.65 -29.78
N ASP A 8 -4.09 -16.04 -29.06
CA ASP A 8 -4.24 -16.95 -27.92
C ASP A 8 -4.93 -16.19 -26.78
N VAL A 9 -6.22 -16.48 -26.60
CA VAL A 9 -7.03 -15.98 -25.50
C VAL A 9 -6.48 -16.58 -24.21
N VAL A 10 -5.85 -15.74 -23.39
CA VAL A 10 -5.49 -16.11 -22.00
C VAL A 10 -6.82 -16.17 -21.24
N GLU A 11 -7.35 -17.38 -21.08
CA GLU A 11 -8.51 -17.64 -20.23
C GLU A 11 -8.24 -17.12 -18.81
N ASP A 12 -9.15 -16.25 -18.35
CA ASP A 12 -9.18 -15.41 -17.15
C ASP A 12 -8.73 -16.11 -15.84
N THR A 13 -8.02 -15.41 -14.93
CA THR A 13 -8.05 -15.61 -13.44
C THR A 13 -7.01 -14.81 -12.63
N TYR A 14 -6.77 -13.53 -12.95
CA TYR A 14 -6.47 -12.56 -11.89
C TYR A 14 -7.26 -11.31 -12.19
N HIS A 15 -8.37 -11.10 -11.47
CA HIS A 15 -9.12 -9.84 -11.52
C HIS A 15 -8.28 -8.72 -10.90
N VAL A 16 -7.26 -8.27 -11.62
CA VAL A 16 -6.44 -7.13 -11.25
C VAL A 16 -7.33 -5.90 -11.34
N ARG A 17 -7.65 -5.33 -10.17
CA ARG A 17 -8.42 -4.09 -10.09
C ARG A 17 -7.46 -2.93 -9.98
N VAL A 18 -7.53 -2.01 -10.94
CA VAL A 18 -6.85 -0.72 -10.83
C VAL A 18 -7.87 0.29 -10.31
N LEU A 19 -7.63 0.82 -9.11
CA LEU A 19 -8.52 1.73 -8.42
C LEU A 19 -7.73 2.95 -7.92
N THR A 20 -8.39 4.09 -7.83
CA THR A 20 -7.87 5.16 -6.98
C THR A 20 -7.98 4.74 -5.52
N ILE A 21 -7.17 5.32 -4.64
CA ILE A 21 -7.24 5.04 -3.19
C ILE A 21 -8.66 5.33 -2.64
N HIS A 22 -9.34 6.34 -3.17
CA HIS A 22 -10.73 6.63 -2.80
C HIS A 22 -11.69 5.50 -3.21
N ALA A 23 -11.52 4.96 -4.41
CA ALA A 23 -12.35 3.87 -4.92
C ALA A 23 -12.02 2.51 -4.28
N SER A 24 -10.84 2.35 -3.66
CA SER A 24 -10.47 1.13 -2.94
C SER A 24 -11.11 1.03 -1.55
N LYS A 25 -11.80 2.08 -1.08
CA LYS A 25 -12.51 2.04 0.20
C LYS A 25 -13.50 0.87 0.24
N GLY A 26 -13.35 0.02 1.25
CA GLY A 26 -14.19 -1.19 1.43
C GLY A 26 -13.81 -2.36 0.52
N ALA A 27 -12.90 -2.18 -0.43
CA ALA A 27 -12.28 -3.27 -1.14
C ALA A 27 -11.15 -3.88 -0.29
N GLU A 28 -10.86 -5.16 -0.51
CA GLU A 28 -9.73 -5.88 0.08
C GLU A 28 -9.05 -6.71 -1.01
N ALA A 29 -7.75 -6.95 -0.85
CA ALA A 29 -6.97 -7.85 -1.69
C ALA A 29 -5.89 -8.55 -0.85
N THR A 30 -5.54 -9.78 -1.22
CA THR A 30 -4.39 -10.50 -0.63
C THR A 30 -3.10 -9.74 -0.86
N ASP A 31 -2.91 -9.27 -2.10
CA ASP A 31 -1.80 -8.46 -2.55
C ASP A 31 -2.31 -7.10 -3.01
N ASP A 32 -1.76 -6.03 -2.46
CA ASP A 32 -2.03 -4.67 -2.91
C ASP A 32 -0.74 -4.01 -3.42
N CYS A 33 -0.82 -3.41 -4.61
CA CYS A 33 0.24 -2.60 -5.18
C CYS A 33 -0.16 -1.14 -5.08
N CYS A 34 0.40 -0.44 -4.09
CA CYS A 34 0.15 0.97 -3.86
C CYS A 34 1.23 1.81 -4.54
N PHE A 35 0.84 2.61 -5.52
CA PHE A 35 1.73 3.53 -6.22
C PHE A 35 1.79 4.85 -5.44
N ASP A 36 2.98 5.23 -5.00
CA ASP A 36 3.22 6.47 -4.29
C ASP A 36 3.20 7.67 -5.26
N GLY A 37 2.89 8.84 -4.72
CA GLY A 37 2.93 10.09 -5.44
C GLY A 37 1.71 10.95 -5.20
N ILE A 38 1.94 12.20 -4.83
CA ILE A 38 0.94 13.27 -4.84
C ILE A 38 1.29 14.32 -5.89
N THR A 39 0.30 15.09 -6.32
CA THR A 39 0.53 16.23 -7.21
C THR A 39 1.12 17.41 -6.42
N GLY A 40 1.82 18.31 -7.11
CA GLY A 40 2.30 19.56 -6.49
C GLY A 40 1.17 20.47 -5.98
N GLU A 41 -0.06 20.30 -6.48
CA GLU A 41 -1.24 20.99 -5.95
C GLU A 41 -1.62 20.46 -4.57
N ILE A 42 -1.75 19.14 -4.42
CA ILE A 42 -2.05 18.48 -3.15
C ILE A 42 -0.99 18.84 -2.10
N ALA A 43 0.30 18.77 -2.47
CA ALA A 43 1.39 19.14 -1.56
C ALA A 43 1.22 20.58 -1.02
N ARG A 44 0.97 21.55 -1.91
CA ARG A 44 0.74 22.95 -1.52
C ARG A 44 -0.51 23.14 -0.67
N GLU A 45 -1.54 22.33 -0.84
CA GLU A 45 -2.75 22.41 -0.02
C GLU A 45 -2.53 21.85 1.37
N MET A 46 -1.81 20.73 1.50
CA MET A 46 -1.41 20.16 2.79
C MET A 46 -0.50 21.09 3.59
N ASP A 47 0.32 21.91 2.92
CA ASP A 47 1.12 22.96 3.57
C ASP A 47 0.26 24.10 4.12
N ARG A 48 -0.86 24.41 3.45
CA ARG A 48 -1.75 25.53 3.80
C ARG A 48 -2.82 25.15 4.83
N SER A 49 -3.16 23.87 4.96
CA SER A 49 -4.29 23.41 5.77
C SER A 49 -3.97 22.10 6.48
N ASP A 50 -3.98 22.14 7.82
CA ASP A 50 -3.84 20.96 8.66
C ASP A 50 -5.01 19.98 8.48
N GLU A 51 -6.22 20.49 8.21
CA GLU A 51 -7.39 19.66 7.91
C GLU A 51 -7.16 18.86 6.62
N THR A 52 -6.66 19.52 5.58
CA THR A 52 -6.32 18.85 4.31
C THR A 52 -5.22 17.83 4.52
N ARG A 53 -4.20 18.16 5.32
CA ARG A 53 -3.12 17.22 5.65
C ARG A 53 -3.63 15.97 6.36
N GLN A 54 -4.51 16.14 7.35
CA GLN A 54 -5.13 15.03 8.06
C GLN A 54 -6.05 14.21 7.15
N ASN A 55 -6.77 14.87 6.25
CA ASN A 55 -7.64 14.19 5.30
C ASN A 55 -6.84 13.32 4.33
N GLU A 56 -5.75 13.85 3.80
CA GLU A 56 -4.84 13.10 2.94
C GLU A 56 -4.20 11.93 3.69
N ALA A 57 -3.76 12.14 4.94
CA ALA A 57 -3.26 11.05 5.77
C ALA A 57 -4.29 9.93 5.98
N ARG A 58 -5.59 10.25 6.10
CA ARG A 58 -6.66 9.23 6.14
C ARG A 58 -6.83 8.50 4.81
N THR A 59 -6.73 9.21 3.69
CA THR A 59 -6.74 8.60 2.36
C THR A 59 -5.61 7.58 2.25
N TRP A 60 -4.37 7.96 2.56
CA TRP A 60 -3.23 7.04 2.54
C TRP A 60 -3.39 5.88 3.52
N TYR A 61 -3.90 6.11 4.72
CA TYR A 61 -4.21 5.03 5.66
C TYR A 61 -5.18 4.00 5.06
N VAL A 62 -6.21 4.45 4.33
CA VAL A 62 -7.12 3.54 3.63
C VAL A 62 -6.34 2.71 2.61
N GLY A 63 -5.55 3.34 1.74
CA GLY A 63 -4.75 2.63 0.73
C GLY A 63 -3.83 1.57 1.34
N LEU A 64 -3.03 1.95 2.33
CA LEU A 64 -2.05 1.08 2.97
C LEU A 64 -2.67 -0.09 3.78
N SER A 65 -3.97 -0.02 4.07
CA SER A 65 -4.70 -1.05 4.83
C SER A 65 -5.59 -1.96 3.98
N ARG A 66 -5.47 -1.91 2.64
CA ARG A 66 -6.26 -2.79 1.74
C ARG A 66 -5.66 -4.18 1.57
N ALA A 67 -4.36 -4.33 1.81
CA ALA A 67 -3.65 -5.60 1.77
C ALA A 67 -3.94 -6.42 3.03
N SER A 68 -4.32 -7.69 2.86
CA SER A 68 -4.42 -8.63 3.98
C SER A 68 -3.14 -9.42 4.22
N GLU A 69 -2.31 -9.65 3.19
CA GLU A 69 -1.03 -10.35 3.33
C GLU A 69 0.17 -9.49 2.91
N ARG A 70 0.15 -8.95 1.69
CA ARG A 70 1.33 -8.31 1.07
C ARG A 70 1.00 -6.94 0.51
N LEU A 71 1.76 -5.93 0.97
CA LEU A 71 1.70 -4.57 0.47
C LEU A 71 2.99 -4.25 -0.29
N HIS A 72 2.85 -3.90 -1.56
CA HIS A 72 3.94 -3.47 -2.42
C HIS A 72 3.86 -1.95 -2.61
N LEU A 73 4.90 -1.23 -2.20
CA LEU A 73 5.01 0.23 -2.40
C LEU A 73 5.85 0.53 -3.63
N MET A 74 5.30 1.25 -4.59
CA MET A 74 5.98 1.66 -5.81
C MET A 74 6.27 3.17 -5.74
N TYR A 75 7.53 3.54 -5.51
CA TYR A 75 7.99 4.94 -5.50
C TYR A 75 8.35 5.41 -6.91
N ASP A 76 8.34 6.72 -7.15
CA ASP A 76 8.67 7.33 -8.45
C ASP A 76 7.91 6.70 -9.65
N ALA A 77 6.65 6.32 -9.42
CA ALA A 77 5.86 5.59 -10.40
C ALA A 77 5.35 6.48 -11.56
N PHE A 78 5.21 7.78 -11.31
CA PHE A 78 4.61 8.72 -12.25
C PHE A 78 5.49 9.96 -12.43
N PRO A 79 5.87 10.30 -13.67
CA PRO A 79 6.69 11.49 -13.93
C PRO A 79 6.05 12.77 -13.38
N GLY A 80 6.81 13.51 -12.56
CA GLY A 80 6.37 14.77 -11.97
C GLY A 80 5.47 14.63 -10.73
N ALA A 81 5.21 13.41 -10.27
CA ALA A 81 4.65 13.19 -8.93
C ALA A 81 5.72 13.45 -7.87
N ILE A 82 5.26 13.80 -6.66
CA ILE A 82 6.12 13.97 -5.48
C ILE A 82 5.86 12.79 -4.57
N ASP A 83 6.89 11.99 -4.28
CA ASP A 83 6.80 10.89 -3.31
C ASP A 83 6.22 11.41 -1.99
N HIS A 84 5.11 10.82 -1.56
CA HIS A 84 4.41 11.23 -0.35
C HIS A 84 4.82 10.39 0.85
N LEU A 85 5.04 9.10 0.63
CA LEU A 85 5.41 8.17 1.67
C LEU A 85 6.90 8.28 2.02
N PRO A 86 7.28 8.09 3.30
CA PRO A 86 8.69 8.04 3.66
C PRO A 86 9.38 6.87 2.94
N GLY A 87 10.51 7.12 2.26
CA GLY A 87 11.24 6.08 1.52
C GLY A 87 11.78 4.91 2.38
N ASN A 88 11.73 5.04 3.72
CA ASN A 88 12.08 3.98 4.66
C ASN A 88 10.86 3.34 5.37
N LEU A 89 9.64 3.59 4.88
CA LEU A 89 8.42 3.08 5.49
C LEU A 89 8.40 1.54 5.52
N ALA A 90 8.68 0.89 4.40
CA ALA A 90 8.71 -0.57 4.30
C ALA A 90 9.72 -1.23 5.28
N PRO A 91 11.01 -0.83 5.32
CA PRO A 91 11.95 -1.42 6.28
C PRO A 91 11.59 -1.09 7.74
N GLN A 92 11.05 0.10 8.03
CA GLN A 92 10.57 0.43 9.37
C GLN A 92 9.37 -0.45 9.79
N ALA A 93 8.40 -0.64 8.91
CA ALA A 93 7.23 -1.49 9.15
C ALA A 93 7.67 -2.95 9.41
N ALA A 94 8.56 -3.49 8.58
CA ALA A 94 9.11 -4.84 8.77
C ALA A 94 9.87 -4.99 10.10
N ALA A 95 10.63 -3.97 10.52
CA ALA A 95 11.28 -3.97 11.83
C ALA A 95 10.28 -3.95 12.98
N SER A 96 9.23 -3.12 12.90
CA SER A 96 8.17 -3.05 13.90
C SER A 96 7.38 -4.36 14.02
N ALA A 97 7.00 -4.98 12.90
CA ALA A 97 6.31 -6.26 12.89
C ALA A 97 7.14 -7.38 13.53
N ARG A 98 8.46 -7.43 13.27
CA ARG A 98 9.37 -8.39 13.92
C ARG A 98 9.44 -8.21 15.43
N ARG A 99 9.47 -6.95 15.91
CA ARG A 99 9.46 -6.67 17.36
C ARG A 99 8.15 -7.14 18.00
N GLN A 100 7.01 -6.81 17.41
CA GLN A 100 5.70 -7.24 17.91
C GLN A 100 5.58 -8.77 17.95
N ALA A 101 6.06 -9.46 16.91
CA ALA A 101 6.08 -10.92 16.88
C ALA A 101 6.95 -11.50 18.01
N SER A 102 8.13 -10.92 18.26
CA SER A 102 8.99 -11.36 19.37
C SER A 102 8.37 -11.12 20.75
N GLU A 103 7.70 -9.99 20.96
CA GLU A 103 7.03 -9.65 22.22
C GLU A 103 5.86 -10.60 22.51
N ALA A 104 5.02 -10.87 21.50
CA ALA A 104 3.89 -11.80 21.62
C ALA A 104 4.32 -13.23 21.99
N MET A 105 5.51 -13.67 21.56
CA MET A 105 6.07 -14.98 21.93
C MET A 105 6.57 -15.02 23.38
N THR A 106 6.94 -13.88 23.96
CA THR A 106 7.45 -13.82 25.35
C THR A 106 6.36 -13.70 26.41
N ASP A 107 5.17 -13.20 26.05
CA ASP A 107 4.04 -13.02 26.97
C ASP A 107 3.26 -14.33 27.25
N GLY A 108 3.40 -15.35 26.39
CA GLY A 108 2.73 -16.65 26.56
C GLY A 108 3.33 -17.60 27.62
N GLY A 109 4.32 -17.15 28.40
CA GLY A 109 5.14 -18.01 29.28
C GLY A 109 4.84 -17.95 30.78
N ALA A 110 3.78 -17.26 31.21
CA ALA A 110 3.49 -17.04 32.64
C ALA A 110 2.04 -17.41 33.03
N ASP A 111 1.63 -18.66 32.79
CA ASP A 111 0.52 -19.28 33.53
C ASP A 111 0.82 -20.78 33.70
N ASP A 112 1.68 -21.10 34.66
CA ASP A 112 1.86 -22.47 35.15
C ASP A 112 1.44 -22.49 36.62
N ARG A 113 0.28 -23.11 36.88
CA ARG A 113 -0.29 -23.38 38.21
C ARG A 113 0.31 -24.64 38.81
#